data_AF-A0A5B0SEG7-F1
#
_entry.id   AF-A0A5B0SEG7-F1
#
_cell.length_a   1.000
_cell.length_b   1.000
_cell.length_c   1.000
_cell.angle_alpha   90.00
_cell.angle_beta   90.00
_cell.angle_gamma   90.00
#
_symmetry.space_group_name_H-M   'P 1'
#
loop_
_entity.id
_entity.type
_entity.pdbx_description
1 polymer ?
#
loop_
_entity_poly.entity_id
_entity_poly.type
_entity_poly.pdbx_seq_one_letter_code
_entity_poly.pdbx_strand_id
1 'polypeptide(L)'
;MEENKKVYSFSVSLMEYQSTIPSLWKTVQGFARANPDLLAANSSIDFLLKDPSQGIESDYNLCHFWSNFEAGDMRFWRSTTYAKFFAHLDRAGGIYYERWAEGPIHSIAAALFLRREQIHQWDDIGYFQTPFSHCPSDYERFHSNGRKLRTQKPDLIHERFDKLAHTNSRKKKKKQKHLDFEFISPVTLIKFYETTCMSRLPLSF
;
A
#
# COMPACT_ATOMS: atom_id res chain seq x y z
N MET A 1 6.77 -11.26 -13.95
CA MET A 1 6.40 -12.01 -12.73
C MET A 1 7.12 -13.35 -12.64
N GLU A 2 6.91 -14.27 -13.59
CA GLU A 2 7.50 -15.62 -13.56
C GLU A 2 9.04 -15.66 -13.61
N GLU A 3 9.66 -15.04 -14.61
CA GLU A 3 11.13 -15.01 -14.78
C GLU A 3 11.85 -14.44 -13.54
N ASN A 4 11.26 -13.38 -12.97
CA ASN A 4 11.79 -12.68 -11.79
C ASN A 4 11.26 -13.25 -10.45
N LYS A 5 10.59 -14.41 -10.48
CA LYS A 5 10.07 -15.13 -9.31
C LYS A 5 9.22 -14.26 -8.36
N LYS A 6 8.50 -13.30 -8.93
CA LYS A 6 7.55 -12.45 -8.21
C LYS A 6 6.22 -13.19 -8.06
N VAL A 7 5.62 -13.08 -6.88
CA VAL A 7 4.40 -13.81 -6.49
C VAL A 7 3.20 -12.87 -6.38
N TYR A 8 3.39 -11.64 -5.90
CA TYR A 8 2.33 -10.65 -5.79
C TYR A 8 2.82 -9.30 -6.29
N SER A 9 1.96 -8.56 -6.96
CA SER A 9 2.30 -7.22 -7.43
C SER A 9 1.12 -6.29 -7.50
N PHE A 10 1.42 -5.01 -7.34
CA PHE A 10 0.46 -3.91 -7.25
C PHE A 10 1.05 -2.66 -7.90
N SER A 11 0.22 -1.65 -8.17
CA SER A 11 0.68 -0.35 -8.69
C SER A 11 0.54 0.75 -7.63
N VAL A 12 -0.63 0.83 -6.97
CA VAL A 12 -0.96 1.85 -5.97
C VAL A 12 -1.06 1.21 -4.58
N SER A 13 -0.67 1.96 -3.54
CA SER A 13 -1.01 1.64 -2.15
C SER A 13 -1.76 2.79 -1.51
N LEU A 14 -2.65 2.45 -0.57
CA LEU A 14 -3.55 3.39 0.10
C LEU A 14 -3.59 3.11 1.60
N MET A 15 -4.09 4.08 2.36
CA MET A 15 -4.49 3.86 3.75
C MET A 15 -5.96 3.48 3.80
N GLU A 16 -6.28 2.45 4.57
CA GLU A 16 -7.65 2.04 4.86
C GLU A 16 -8.28 2.97 5.91
N TYR A 17 -9.61 3.05 5.92
CA TYR A 17 -10.36 3.71 6.98
C TYR A 17 -10.48 2.80 8.21
N GLN A 18 -9.88 3.18 9.34
CA GLN A 18 -9.89 2.39 10.57
C GLN A 18 -11.31 2.01 11.05
N SER A 19 -12.33 2.85 10.78
CA SER A 19 -13.73 2.57 11.13
C SER A 19 -14.33 1.35 10.43
N THR A 20 -13.67 0.85 9.38
CA THR A 20 -14.14 -0.27 8.56
C THR A 20 -13.51 -1.61 8.95
N ILE A 21 -12.37 -1.53 9.64
CA ILE A 21 -11.55 -2.66 10.07
C ILE A 21 -11.16 -2.58 11.56
N PRO A 22 -12.04 -2.13 12.49
CA PRO A 22 -11.65 -1.84 13.87
C PRO A 22 -11.03 -3.03 14.61
N SER A 23 -11.40 -4.27 14.30
CA SER A 23 -10.82 -5.46 14.94
C SER A 23 -9.93 -6.34 14.03
N LEU A 24 -9.71 -5.94 12.77
CA LEU A 24 -8.93 -6.73 11.81
C LEU A 24 -7.51 -6.99 12.31
N TRP A 25 -6.78 -5.95 12.68
CA TRP A 25 -5.38 -6.10 13.06
C TRP A 25 -5.20 -6.96 14.32
N LYS A 26 -6.04 -6.77 15.34
CA LYS A 26 -6.03 -7.60 16.54
C LYS A 26 -6.27 -9.08 16.22
N THR A 27 -7.16 -9.35 15.25
CA THR A 27 -7.46 -10.71 14.77
C THR A 27 -6.23 -11.31 14.07
N VAL A 28 -5.53 -10.52 13.25
CA VAL A 28 -4.28 -10.90 12.57
C VAL A 28 -3.15 -11.16 13.57
N GLN A 29 -2.95 -10.30 14.57
CA GLN A 29 -1.98 -10.50 15.63
C GLN A 29 -2.25 -11.80 16.40
N GLY A 30 -3.52 -12.13 16.65
CA GLY A 30 -3.92 -13.41 17.23
C GLY A 30 -3.52 -14.61 16.35
N PHE A 31 -3.74 -14.52 15.04
CA PHE A 31 -3.34 -15.57 14.09
C PHE A 31 -1.82 -15.76 14.05
N ALA A 32 -1.07 -14.67 13.93
CA ALA A 32 0.38 -14.68 13.81
C ALA A 32 1.06 -15.26 15.07
N ARG A 33 0.56 -14.91 16.27
CA ARG A 33 1.05 -15.51 17.53
C ARG A 33 0.80 -17.01 17.62
N ALA A 34 -0.32 -17.48 17.08
CA ALA A 34 -0.68 -18.90 17.09
C ALA A 34 0.02 -19.71 15.99
N ASN A 35 0.56 -19.06 14.95
CA ASN A 35 1.17 -19.71 13.79
C ASN A 35 2.49 -19.01 13.38
N PRO A 36 3.48 -18.91 14.28
CA PRO A 36 4.73 -18.19 14.00
C PRO A 36 5.55 -18.84 12.88
N ASP A 37 5.39 -20.16 12.67
CA ASP A 37 6.03 -20.95 11.61
C ASP A 37 5.57 -20.58 10.20
N LEU A 38 4.39 -19.96 10.06
CA LEU A 38 3.87 -19.53 8.77
C LEU A 38 4.39 -18.17 8.33
N LEU A 39 5.04 -17.41 9.21
CA LEU A 39 5.56 -16.07 8.90
C LEU A 39 6.87 -16.18 8.11
N ALA A 40 6.99 -15.38 7.05
CA ALA A 40 8.22 -15.33 6.28
C ALA A 40 9.34 -14.59 7.06
N ALA A 41 10.54 -15.16 7.12
CA ALA A 41 11.67 -14.59 7.88
C ALA A 41 12.15 -13.21 7.39
N ASN A 42 12.00 -12.92 6.10
CA ASN A 42 12.28 -11.61 5.49
C ASN A 42 11.02 -11.06 4.82
N SER A 43 9.94 -10.98 5.59
CA SER A 43 8.65 -10.51 5.09
C SER A 43 8.64 -8.99 4.88
N SER A 44 7.55 -8.48 4.32
CA SER A 44 7.31 -7.04 4.18
C SER A 44 6.46 -6.50 5.34
N ILE A 45 6.47 -7.13 6.51
CA ILE A 45 5.62 -6.72 7.64
C ILE A 45 5.79 -5.24 8.01
N ASP A 46 7.00 -4.70 7.90
CA ASP A 46 7.31 -3.28 8.19
C ASP A 46 6.44 -2.29 7.40
N PHE A 47 5.95 -2.68 6.22
CA PHE A 47 5.02 -1.88 5.43
C PHE A 47 3.70 -1.63 6.18
N LEU A 48 3.27 -2.59 7.01
CA LEU A 48 2.01 -2.54 7.75
C LEU A 48 2.16 -1.84 9.11
N LEU A 49 3.36 -1.75 9.68
CA LEU A 49 3.53 -1.36 11.08
C LEU A 49 3.72 0.14 11.24
N LYS A 50 3.17 0.72 12.33
CA LYS A 50 3.51 2.09 12.74
C LYS A 50 4.96 2.17 13.23
N ASP A 51 5.38 1.21 14.06
CA ASP A 51 6.72 1.06 14.61
C ASP A 51 7.27 -0.35 14.33
N PRO A 52 8.10 -0.52 13.28
CA PRO A 52 8.68 -1.81 12.91
C PRO A 52 9.50 -2.48 14.02
N SER A 53 10.06 -1.72 14.97
CA SER A 53 10.89 -2.30 16.04
C SER A 53 10.12 -3.20 17.01
N GLN A 54 8.78 -3.06 17.05
CA GLN A 54 7.88 -3.89 17.86
C GLN A 54 7.39 -5.15 17.13
N GLY A 55 7.74 -5.31 15.85
CA GLY A 55 7.27 -6.43 15.03
C GLY A 55 5.74 -6.54 15.01
N ILE A 56 5.22 -7.77 15.02
CA ILE A 56 3.78 -8.03 14.92
C ILE A 56 2.94 -7.37 16.03
N GLU A 57 3.54 -7.05 17.18
CA GLU A 57 2.83 -6.40 18.29
C GLU A 57 2.60 -4.90 18.04
N SER A 58 3.28 -4.30 17.05
CA SER A 58 3.07 -2.91 16.65
C SER A 58 1.65 -2.69 16.12
N ASP A 59 1.13 -1.48 16.28
CA ASP A 59 -0.12 -1.05 15.69
C ASP A 59 -0.07 -1.10 14.14
N TYR A 60 -1.20 -1.43 13.53
CA TYR A 60 -1.38 -1.28 12.09
C TYR A 60 -1.40 0.20 11.68
N ASN A 61 -0.62 0.53 10.65
CA ASN A 61 -0.58 1.87 10.06
C ASN A 61 -1.64 2.09 8.97
N LEU A 62 -2.49 1.08 8.72
CA LEU A 62 -3.60 1.08 7.75
C LEU A 62 -3.18 0.96 6.28
N CYS A 63 -1.89 0.88 5.98
CA CYS A 63 -1.39 0.77 4.61
C CYS A 63 -1.70 -0.60 4.00
N HIS A 64 -2.25 -0.58 2.80
CA HIS A 64 -2.52 -1.78 1.99
C HIS A 64 -2.23 -1.50 0.51
N PHE A 65 -1.94 -2.55 -0.23
CA PHE A 65 -1.90 -2.58 -1.68
C PHE A 65 -3.32 -2.48 -2.23
N TRP A 66 -3.52 -1.66 -3.24
CA TRP A 66 -4.86 -1.40 -3.75
C TRP A 66 -5.33 -2.50 -4.71
N SER A 67 -6.25 -3.33 -4.23
CA SER A 67 -6.67 -4.59 -4.86
C SER A 67 -7.35 -4.45 -6.23
N ASN A 68 -7.78 -3.23 -6.61
CA ASN A 68 -8.34 -2.99 -7.94
C ASN A 68 -7.34 -3.31 -9.06
N PHE A 69 -6.03 -3.16 -8.81
CA PHE A 69 -4.97 -3.65 -9.70
C PHE A 69 -4.06 -4.61 -8.94
N GLU A 70 -4.17 -5.89 -9.25
CA GLU A 70 -3.29 -6.93 -8.73
C GLU A 70 -2.88 -7.89 -9.85
N ALA A 71 -1.62 -8.28 -9.86
CA ALA A 71 -1.18 -9.47 -10.57
C ALA A 71 -0.49 -10.40 -9.58
N GLY A 72 -1.07 -11.57 -9.35
CA GLY A 72 -0.62 -12.53 -8.35
C GLY A 72 -0.56 -13.96 -8.87
N ASP A 73 0.37 -14.74 -8.34
CA ASP A 73 0.48 -16.17 -8.57
C ASP A 73 -0.58 -16.92 -7.76
N MET A 74 -1.51 -17.57 -8.45
CA MET A 74 -2.61 -18.31 -7.84
C MET A 74 -2.17 -19.43 -6.90
N ARG A 75 -0.93 -19.92 -6.99
CA ARG A 75 -0.37 -20.89 -6.04
C ARG A 75 -0.30 -20.33 -4.62
N PHE A 76 -0.04 -19.02 -4.48
CA PHE A 76 -0.05 -18.36 -3.17
C PHE A 76 -1.44 -18.33 -2.56
N TRP A 77 -2.45 -17.89 -3.32
CA TRP A 77 -3.84 -17.85 -2.85
C TRP A 77 -4.44 -19.24 -2.60
N ARG A 78 -3.94 -20.27 -3.28
CA ARG A 78 -4.32 -21.69 -3.06
C ARG A 78 -3.47 -22.38 -1.98
N SER A 79 -2.49 -21.70 -1.40
CA SER A 79 -1.61 -22.28 -0.40
C SER A 79 -2.37 -22.63 0.88
N THR A 80 -1.88 -23.65 1.59
CA THR A 80 -2.41 -24.01 2.91
C THR A 80 -2.24 -22.88 3.91
N THR A 81 -1.18 -22.08 3.80
CA THR A 81 -0.93 -20.89 4.62
C THR A 81 -2.03 -19.84 4.44
N TYR A 82 -2.30 -19.43 3.21
CA TYR A 82 -3.37 -18.45 2.94
C TYR A 82 -4.74 -18.99 3.32
N ALA A 83 -5.04 -20.25 2.99
CA ALA A 83 -6.31 -20.88 3.34
C ALA A 83 -6.55 -20.90 4.87
N LYS A 84 -5.53 -21.23 5.68
CA LYS A 84 -5.61 -21.17 7.15
C LYS A 84 -5.85 -19.74 7.65
N PHE A 85 -5.13 -18.78 7.11
CA PHE A 85 -5.27 -17.36 7.46
C PHE A 85 -6.67 -16.84 7.14
N PHE A 86 -7.14 -17.04 5.91
CA PHE A 86 -8.46 -16.61 5.49
C PHE A 86 -9.57 -17.28 6.31
N ALA A 87 -9.46 -18.58 6.58
CA ALA A 87 -10.42 -19.28 7.42
C ALA A 87 -10.45 -18.75 8.87
N HIS A 88 -9.32 -18.25 9.39
CA HIS A 88 -9.30 -17.58 10.70
C HIS A 88 -10.02 -16.24 10.68
N LEU A 89 -9.82 -15.43 9.63
CA LEU A 89 -10.54 -14.17 9.45
C LEU A 89 -12.05 -14.37 9.23
N ASP A 90 -12.42 -15.34 8.40
CA ASP A 90 -13.81 -15.68 8.10
C ASP A 90 -14.56 -16.09 9.37
N ARG A 91 -13.97 -16.94 10.21
CA ARG A 91 -14.53 -17.31 11.52
C ARG A 91 -14.66 -16.14 12.49
N ALA A 92 -13.78 -15.13 12.40
CA ALA A 92 -13.89 -13.92 13.21
C ALA A 92 -15.08 -13.04 12.80
N GLY A 93 -15.58 -13.21 11.57
CA GLY A 93 -16.83 -12.61 11.09
C GLY A 93 -16.74 -11.14 10.69
N GLY A 94 -15.56 -10.50 10.78
CA GLY A 94 -15.40 -9.08 10.46
C GLY A 94 -15.64 -8.70 8.99
N ILE A 95 -15.64 -9.68 8.07
CA ILE A 95 -16.09 -9.48 6.69
C ILE A 95 -17.58 -9.08 6.64
N TYR A 96 -18.40 -9.59 7.57
CA TYR A 96 -19.85 -9.34 7.63
C TYR A 96 -20.27 -8.37 8.73
N TYR A 97 -19.66 -8.47 9.92
CA TYR A 97 -19.99 -7.63 11.08
C TYR A 97 -19.26 -6.28 11.07
N GLU A 98 -18.16 -6.18 10.33
CA GLU A 98 -17.47 -4.92 10.02
C GLU A 98 -17.51 -4.71 8.50
N ARG A 99 -16.41 -4.25 7.89
CA ARG A 99 -16.30 -4.12 6.44
C ARG A 99 -14.89 -4.44 5.98
N TRP A 100 -14.38 -5.61 6.37
CA TRP A 100 -13.06 -6.06 5.95
C TRP A 100 -13.06 -6.35 4.45
N ALA A 101 -12.50 -5.43 3.68
CA ALA A 101 -12.35 -5.57 2.23
C ALA A 101 -11.16 -6.48 1.87
N GLU A 102 -11.14 -6.95 0.64
CA GLU A 102 -10.07 -7.82 0.13
C GLU A 102 -8.72 -7.11 0.08
N GLY A 103 -8.66 -5.80 -0.21
CA GLY A 103 -7.42 -5.01 -0.25
C GLY A 103 -6.55 -5.17 1.00
N PRO A 104 -7.03 -4.81 2.21
CA PRO A 104 -6.27 -5.03 3.43
C PRO A 104 -6.02 -6.52 3.73
N ILE A 105 -6.96 -7.43 3.45
CA ILE A 105 -6.77 -8.87 3.69
C ILE A 105 -5.62 -9.43 2.83
N HIS A 106 -5.62 -9.15 1.52
CA HIS A 106 -4.61 -9.57 0.56
C HIS A 106 -3.25 -8.98 0.90
N SER A 107 -3.21 -7.70 1.24
CA SER A 107 -1.99 -6.98 1.58
C SER A 107 -1.33 -7.53 2.85
N ILE A 108 -2.13 -7.78 3.89
CA ILE A 108 -1.65 -8.37 5.13
C ILE A 108 -1.10 -9.78 4.88
N ALA A 109 -1.83 -10.61 4.13
CA ALA A 109 -1.38 -11.96 3.80
C ALA A 109 -0.06 -11.94 3.01
N ALA A 110 0.02 -11.13 1.95
CA ALA A 110 1.23 -11.01 1.14
C ALA A 110 2.41 -10.51 1.98
N ALA A 111 2.21 -9.46 2.77
CA ALA A 111 3.27 -8.86 3.59
C ALA A 111 3.73 -9.74 4.76
N LEU A 112 2.91 -10.68 5.25
CA LEU A 112 3.29 -11.63 6.31
C LEU A 112 3.91 -12.92 5.78
N PHE A 113 3.37 -13.49 4.70
CA PHE A 113 3.67 -14.86 4.28
C PHE A 113 4.61 -14.96 3.07
N LEU A 114 4.83 -13.86 2.34
CA LEU A 114 5.81 -13.81 1.27
C LEU A 114 7.09 -13.16 1.77
N ARG A 115 8.22 -13.60 1.19
CA ARG A 115 9.46 -12.84 1.34
C ARG A 115 9.33 -11.54 0.54
N ARG A 116 9.93 -10.47 1.05
CA ARG A 116 9.87 -9.13 0.49
C ARG A 116 10.19 -9.09 -1.00
N GLU A 117 11.20 -9.82 -1.44
CA GLU A 117 11.63 -9.88 -2.84
C GLU A 117 10.60 -10.53 -3.79
N GLN A 118 9.60 -11.23 -3.25
CA GLN A 118 8.51 -11.84 -4.02
C GLN A 118 7.35 -10.87 -4.27
N ILE A 119 7.36 -9.70 -3.62
CA ILE A 119 6.40 -8.62 -3.84
C ILE A 119 7.02 -7.61 -4.82
N HIS A 120 6.24 -7.12 -5.78
CA HIS A 120 6.69 -6.14 -6.76
C HIS A 120 5.72 -4.98 -6.90
N GLN A 121 6.24 -3.76 -6.88
CA GLN A 121 5.48 -2.57 -7.23
C GLN A 121 5.77 -2.20 -8.68
N TRP A 122 4.71 -1.99 -9.45
CA TRP A 122 4.79 -1.47 -10.81
C TRP A 122 4.83 0.06 -10.79
N ASP A 123 6.02 0.63 -10.96
CA ASP A 123 6.21 2.07 -11.14
C ASP A 123 5.99 2.50 -12.61
N ASP A 124 6.07 1.56 -13.55
CA ASP A 124 6.04 1.77 -15.00
C ASP A 124 4.68 1.48 -15.67
N ILE A 125 3.70 0.95 -14.94
CA ILE A 125 2.34 0.70 -15.44
C ILE A 125 1.44 1.88 -15.09
N GLY A 126 1.09 2.70 -16.09
CA GLY A 126 0.03 3.70 -15.93
C GLY A 126 -1.33 3.05 -15.64
N TYR A 127 -1.93 3.40 -14.50
CA TYR A 127 -3.20 2.85 -14.05
C TYR A 127 -4.15 3.95 -13.57
N PHE A 128 -5.45 3.79 -13.84
CA PHE A 128 -6.46 4.73 -13.37
C PHE A 128 -7.71 3.98 -12.95
N GLN A 129 -8.17 4.30 -11.75
CA GLN A 129 -9.45 3.88 -11.23
C GLN A 129 -9.95 5.01 -10.33
N THR A 130 -11.13 5.56 -10.60
CA THR A 130 -11.63 6.74 -9.87
C THR A 130 -11.59 6.52 -8.35
N PRO A 131 -11.07 7.48 -7.55
CA PRO A 131 -10.47 8.76 -7.91
C PRO A 131 -8.93 8.76 -8.09
N PHE A 132 -8.29 7.61 -8.06
CA PHE A 132 -6.83 7.45 -8.03
C PHE A 132 -6.22 7.15 -9.40
N SER A 133 -5.04 7.72 -9.64
CA SER A 133 -4.21 7.45 -10.83
C SER A 133 -2.79 7.17 -10.40
N HIS A 134 -2.17 6.15 -10.99
CA HIS A 134 -0.72 5.97 -11.02
C HIS A 134 -0.21 6.36 -12.40
N CYS A 135 0.71 7.32 -12.44
CA CYS A 135 1.40 7.73 -13.65
C CYS A 135 2.92 7.51 -13.46
N PRO A 136 3.59 6.77 -14.36
CA PRO A 136 5.04 6.61 -14.29
C PRO A 136 5.75 7.97 -14.30
N SER A 137 6.66 8.17 -13.34
CA SER A 137 7.32 9.46 -13.09
C SER A 137 8.51 9.72 -14.01
N ASP A 138 9.13 8.69 -14.58
CA ASP A 138 10.25 8.83 -15.53
C ASP A 138 9.73 9.29 -16.91
N TYR A 139 9.83 10.59 -17.14
CA TYR A 139 9.30 11.22 -18.34
C TYR A 139 10.05 10.85 -19.61
N GLU A 140 11.37 10.76 -19.55
CA GLU A 140 12.17 10.40 -20.71
C GLU A 140 11.89 8.96 -21.14
N ARG A 141 11.68 8.06 -20.19
CA ARG A 141 11.39 6.65 -20.51
C ARG A 141 9.96 6.43 -20.98
N PHE A 142 8.97 7.10 -20.38
CA PHE A 142 7.55 6.75 -20.56
C PHE A 142 6.73 7.77 -21.37
N HIS A 143 7.15 9.03 -21.46
CA HIS A 143 6.36 10.10 -22.08
C HIS A 143 6.95 10.63 -23.39
N SER A 144 8.26 10.49 -23.60
CA SER A 144 8.98 10.99 -24.80
C SER A 144 8.73 10.17 -26.07
N ASN A 145 8.43 8.88 -25.94
CA ASN A 145 8.39 7.90 -27.04
C ASN A 145 7.00 7.73 -27.71
N GLY A 146 6.07 8.63 -27.45
CA GLY A 146 4.72 8.59 -28.04
C GLY A 146 3.75 7.61 -27.38
N ARG A 147 4.17 6.81 -26.39
CA ARG A 147 3.28 6.02 -25.50
C ARG A 147 2.64 6.91 -24.44
N LYS A 148 2.01 8.00 -24.86
CA LYS A 148 1.32 8.91 -23.95
C LYS A 148 0.11 8.19 -23.35
N LEU A 149 0.04 8.10 -22.03
CA LEU A 149 -1.19 7.76 -21.32
C LEU A 149 -2.23 8.84 -21.66
N ARG A 150 -3.09 8.55 -22.65
CA ARG A 150 -4.15 9.46 -23.08
C ARG A 150 -4.98 9.79 -21.85
N THR A 151 -5.05 11.07 -21.50
CA THR A 151 -5.91 11.68 -20.47
C THR A 151 -5.43 11.74 -19.02
N GLN A 152 -4.33 11.09 -18.64
CA GLN A 152 -3.69 11.47 -17.38
C GLN A 152 -2.93 12.77 -17.63
N LYS A 153 -3.45 13.91 -17.15
CA LYS A 153 -2.60 15.09 -16.97
C LYS A 153 -1.35 14.58 -16.23
N PRO A 154 -0.13 14.95 -16.64
CA PRO A 154 1.08 14.57 -15.92
C PRO A 154 0.77 14.92 -14.49
N ASP A 155 0.66 13.87 -13.67
CA ASP A 155 0.29 13.91 -12.28
C ASP A 155 -0.03 15.35 -11.82
N LEU A 156 -1.31 15.75 -11.71
CA LEU A 156 -1.66 16.98 -10.96
C LEU A 156 -1.03 16.95 -9.54
N ILE A 157 -0.64 15.73 -9.17
CA ILE A 157 0.34 15.29 -8.22
C ILE A 157 1.75 15.98 -8.37
N HIS A 158 2.53 15.89 -9.45
CA HIS A 158 3.91 16.41 -9.53
C HIS A 158 4.05 17.93 -9.76
N GLU A 159 3.30 18.55 -10.70
CA GLU A 159 3.58 19.95 -11.13
C GLU A 159 3.34 21.04 -10.06
N ARG A 160 2.46 20.79 -9.07
CA ARG A 160 2.22 21.77 -7.99
C ARG A 160 3.28 21.74 -6.89
N PHE A 161 4.02 20.63 -6.74
CA PHE A 161 4.95 20.45 -5.62
C PHE A 161 6.33 21.04 -5.89
N ASP A 162 6.84 21.05 -7.12
CA ASP A 162 8.12 21.73 -7.40
C ASP A 162 8.04 23.24 -7.15
N LYS A 163 6.90 23.85 -7.46
CA LYS A 163 6.63 25.26 -7.12
C LYS A 163 6.50 25.48 -5.61
N LEU A 164 5.84 24.56 -4.89
CA LEU A 164 5.66 24.65 -3.43
C LEU A 164 6.96 24.41 -2.65
N ALA A 165 7.80 23.45 -3.06
CA ALA A 165 9.10 23.15 -2.47
C ALA A 165 10.08 24.32 -2.64
N HIS A 166 10.11 24.96 -3.82
CA HIS A 166 10.89 26.17 -4.05
C HIS A 166 10.38 27.37 -3.22
N THR A 167 9.07 27.50 -2.98
CA THR A 167 8.55 28.55 -2.10
C THR A 167 8.71 28.27 -0.60
N ASN A 168 8.72 27.00 -0.17
CA ASN A 168 8.84 26.62 1.24
C ASN A 168 10.29 26.67 1.76
N SER A 169 11.29 26.51 0.88
CA SER A 169 12.69 26.85 1.21
C SER A 169 12.84 28.31 1.66
N ARG A 170 12.07 29.24 1.08
CA ARG A 170 12.06 30.66 1.46
C ARG A 170 11.23 30.98 2.70
N LYS A 171 10.30 30.10 3.13
CA LYS A 171 9.34 30.37 4.22
C LYS A 171 9.60 29.59 5.51
N LYS A 172 10.66 28.78 5.61
CA LYS A 172 11.05 27.99 6.81
C LYS A 172 11.44 28.81 8.07
N LYS A 173 11.08 30.10 8.15
CA LYS A 173 11.13 30.93 9.36
C LYS A 173 9.76 31.53 9.64
N LYS A 174 8.80 30.73 10.10
CA LYS A 174 7.80 31.09 11.16
C LYS A 174 6.58 30.15 11.13
N LYS A 175 6.28 29.64 12.34
CA LYS A 175 4.99 29.13 12.85
C LYS A 175 4.56 27.72 12.43
N GLN A 176 4.85 26.79 13.34
CA GLN A 176 4.02 25.65 13.70
C GLN A 176 2.60 26.15 14.06
N LYS A 177 1.58 25.78 13.30
CA LYS A 177 0.18 25.85 13.71
C LYS A 177 -0.55 24.63 13.15
N HIS A 178 -1.42 24.06 13.99
CA HIS A 178 -2.35 22.98 13.68
C HIS A 178 -2.92 23.09 12.27
N LEU A 179 -2.83 22.02 11.47
CA LEU A 179 -3.53 21.91 10.19
C LEU A 179 -4.95 21.41 10.47
N ASP A 180 -5.93 22.29 10.26
CA ASP A 180 -7.33 21.93 10.14
C ASP A 180 -7.55 21.17 8.81
N PHE A 181 -8.16 19.99 8.88
CA PHE A 181 -8.33 19.04 7.78
C PHE A 181 -9.39 19.43 6.73
N GLU A 182 -10.06 20.58 6.87
CA GLU A 182 -11.27 20.90 6.09
C GLU A 182 -11.04 21.40 4.65
N PHE A 183 -9.80 21.66 4.21
CA PHE A 183 -9.55 22.19 2.85
C PHE A 183 -8.36 21.53 2.14
N ILE A 184 -8.24 20.20 2.24
CA ILE A 184 -7.28 19.45 1.44
C ILE A 184 -7.97 19.00 0.14
N SER A 185 -7.51 19.52 -1.00
CA SER A 185 -7.95 19.05 -2.32
C SER A 185 -7.81 17.53 -2.40
N PRO A 186 -8.74 16.78 -3.02
CA PRO A 186 -8.67 15.32 -3.13
C PRO A 186 -7.29 14.83 -3.61
N VAL A 187 -6.67 15.57 -4.55
CA VAL A 187 -5.33 15.29 -5.10
C VAL A 187 -4.20 15.38 -4.06
N THR A 188 -4.29 16.30 -3.11
CA THR A 188 -3.30 16.45 -2.02
C THR A 188 -3.45 15.37 -0.96
N LEU A 189 -4.69 14.94 -0.69
CA LEU A 189 -4.99 13.83 0.23
C LEU A 189 -4.45 12.51 -0.37
N ILE A 190 -4.68 12.29 -1.67
CA ILE A 190 -4.20 11.11 -2.42
C ILE A 190 -2.69 10.96 -2.34
N LYS A 191 -1.94 12.02 -2.67
CA LYS A 191 -0.48 11.94 -2.65
C LYS A 191 0.07 11.75 -1.22
N PHE A 192 -0.59 12.31 -0.21
CA PHE A 192 -0.23 12.07 1.19
C PHE A 192 -0.37 10.58 1.54
N TYR A 193 -1.48 9.95 1.17
CA TYR A 193 -1.72 8.53 1.46
C TYR A 193 -0.73 7.60 0.74
N GLU A 194 -0.52 7.81 -0.56
CA GLU A 194 0.38 6.97 -1.34
C GLU A 194 1.86 7.16 -0.92
N THR A 195 2.31 8.40 -0.72
CA THR A 195 3.71 8.66 -0.30
C THR A 195 3.96 8.11 1.11
N THR A 196 2.97 8.18 2.01
CA THR A 196 3.10 7.69 3.39
C THR A 196 3.28 6.18 3.42
N CYS A 197 2.52 5.43 2.61
CA CYS A 197 2.65 3.98 2.53
C CYS A 197 3.88 3.53 1.72
N MET A 198 4.18 4.17 0.59
CA MET A 198 5.28 3.77 -0.29
C MET A 198 6.66 4.10 0.27
N SER A 199 6.82 5.13 1.10
CA SER A 199 8.10 5.45 1.74
C SER A 199 8.66 4.35 2.67
N ARG A 200 7.85 3.35 3.03
CA ARG A 200 8.20 2.26 3.96
C ARG A 200 8.53 0.94 3.27
N LEU A 201 8.31 0.83 1.96
CA LEU A 201 8.81 -0.30 1.18
C LEU A 201 10.16 0.09 0.59
N PRO A 202 11.27 -0.57 0.99
CA PRO A 202 12.51 -0.43 0.23
C PRO A 202 12.25 -1.05 -1.14
N LEU A 203 12.08 -0.19 -2.14
CA LEU A 203 11.95 -0.55 -3.55
C LEU A 203 13.16 -1.40 -3.93
N SER A 204 12.95 -2.71 -4.02
CA SER A 204 13.93 -3.62 -4.60
C SER A 204 13.68 -3.61 -6.11
N PHE A 205 14.46 -2.77 -6.79
CA PHE A 205 14.68 -2.85 -8.24
C PHE A 205 15.31 -4.19 -8.61
#